data_AF-A0A0U2XMM6-F1
#
_entry.id   AF-A0A0U2XMM6-F1
#
_cell.length_a   1.000
_cell.length_b   1.000
_cell.length_c   1.000
_cell.angle_alpha   90.00
_cell.angle_beta   90.00
_cell.angle_gamma   90.00
#
_symmetry.space_group_name_H-M   'P 1'
#
loop_
_entity.id
_entity.type
_entity.pdbx_description
1 polymer ?
#
loop_
_entity_poly.entity_id
_entity_poly.type
_entity_poly.pdbx_seq_one_letter_code
_entity_poly.pdbx_strand_id
1 'polypeptide(L)'
;MSTTSKVLKKLYTVLGEKSEGITVSEFWNYLFEDKELAKELVFDGERREGIVVGLQTRIKKGGKAVEGIKIIKNVEGKNVFILTNNNLNYLAGISNKYLQEAISIKLEVQDYAFNKSEQAIIDKYGKALEELERLNSDLEKIADKISEKIIKTDNLKNEKTKEEK
;
A
#
# COMPACT_ATOMS: atom_id res chain seq x y z
N MET A 1 -14.14 -21.83 9.76
CA MET A 1 -13.75 -20.87 8.70
C MET A 1 -12.82 -21.59 7.73
N SER A 2 -13.01 -21.47 6.40
CA SER A 2 -12.17 -22.17 5.41
C SER A 2 -10.72 -21.66 5.42
N THR A 3 -9.74 -22.49 5.05
CA THR A 3 -8.32 -22.08 4.95
C THR A 3 -8.14 -20.89 4.03
N THR A 4 -8.83 -20.85 2.87
CA THR A 4 -8.83 -19.70 1.96
C THR A 4 -9.34 -18.41 2.64
N SER A 5 -10.39 -18.52 3.47
CA SER A 5 -10.91 -17.37 4.22
C SER A 5 -9.92 -16.89 5.30
N LYS A 6 -9.20 -17.81 5.96
CA LYS A 6 -8.16 -17.46 6.94
C LYS A 6 -6.97 -16.75 6.26
N VAL A 7 -6.50 -17.27 5.12
CA VAL A 7 -5.46 -16.64 4.29
C VAL A 7 -5.90 -15.24 3.86
N LEU A 8 -7.11 -15.09 3.34
CA LEU A 8 -7.63 -13.78 2.96
C LEU A 8 -7.69 -12.81 4.14
N LYS A 9 -8.15 -13.26 5.32
CA LYS A 9 -8.17 -12.44 6.54
C LYS A 9 -6.76 -12.00 6.93
N LYS A 10 -5.77 -12.90 6.92
CA LYS A 10 -4.37 -12.57 7.19
C LYS A 10 -3.82 -11.58 6.16
N LEU A 11 -4.20 -11.68 4.88
CA LEU A 11 -3.82 -10.71 3.86
C LEU A 11 -4.34 -9.31 4.19
N TYR A 12 -5.61 -9.16 4.60
CA TYR A 12 -6.13 -7.87 5.04
C TYR A 12 -5.37 -7.31 6.25
N THR A 13 -5.08 -8.15 7.24
CA THR A 13 -4.30 -7.72 8.43
C THR A 13 -2.93 -7.20 8.02
N VAL A 14 -2.18 -7.95 7.22
CA VAL A 14 -0.82 -7.54 6.81
C VAL A 14 -0.87 -6.27 5.97
N LEU A 15 -1.81 -6.14 5.03
CA LEU A 15 -1.94 -4.94 4.21
C LEU A 15 -2.45 -3.72 5.00
N GLY A 16 -3.10 -3.93 6.14
CA GLY A 16 -3.43 -2.85 7.08
C GLY A 16 -2.18 -2.25 7.74
N GLU A 17 -1.14 -3.06 7.94
CA GLU A 17 0.14 -2.65 8.53
C GLU A 17 1.18 -2.22 7.48
N LYS A 18 1.06 -2.75 6.25
CA LYS A 18 1.99 -2.54 5.12
C LYS A 18 1.30 -1.79 3.99
N SER A 19 1.20 -0.47 4.15
CA SER A 19 0.51 0.43 3.20
C SER A 19 1.15 0.46 1.81
N GLU A 20 2.44 0.12 1.72
CA GLU A 20 3.21 -0.05 0.48
C GLU A 20 2.83 -1.31 -0.32
N GLY A 21 2.09 -2.23 0.31
CA GLY A 21 1.77 -3.53 -0.25
C GLY A 21 2.86 -4.57 0.01
N ILE A 22 2.56 -5.84 -0.30
CA ILE A 22 3.49 -6.96 -0.09
C ILE A 22 3.54 -7.85 -1.33
N THR A 23 4.72 -8.37 -1.65
CA THR A 23 4.88 -9.40 -2.67
C THR A 23 4.28 -10.73 -2.20
N VAL A 24 4.06 -11.64 -3.14
CA VAL A 24 3.60 -13.01 -2.84
C VAL A 24 4.56 -13.75 -1.92
N SER A 25 5.87 -13.57 -2.13
CA SER A 25 6.91 -14.21 -1.33
C SER A 25 6.88 -13.70 0.10
N GLU A 26 6.75 -12.39 0.30
CA GLU A 26 6.62 -11.81 1.64
C GLU A 26 5.33 -12.26 2.30
N PHE A 27 4.22 -12.30 1.57
CA PHE A 27 2.95 -12.77 2.10
C PHE A 27 3.05 -14.20 2.64
N TRP A 28 3.78 -15.09 1.96
CA TRP A 28 4.06 -16.43 2.48
C TRP A 28 4.75 -16.40 3.85
N ASN A 29 5.74 -15.53 4.05
CA ASN A 29 6.41 -15.41 5.34
C ASN A 29 5.41 -15.06 6.45
N TYR A 30 4.53 -14.08 6.21
CA TYR A 30 3.49 -13.70 7.17
C TYR A 30 2.47 -14.82 7.44
N LEU A 31 2.15 -15.64 6.44
CA LEU A 31 1.27 -16.79 6.62
C LEU A 31 1.88 -17.85 7.55
N PHE A 32 3.21 -18.00 7.55
CA PHE A 32 3.94 -18.98 8.36
C PHE A 32 4.23 -18.50 9.80
N GLU A 33 4.05 -17.21 10.10
CA GLU A 33 4.11 -16.70 11.48
C GLU A 33 2.97 -17.25 12.36
N ASP A 34 1.80 -17.49 11.76
CA ASP A 34 0.67 -18.13 12.44
C ASP A 34 0.83 -19.65 12.39
N LYS A 35 1.23 -20.24 13.51
CA LYS A 35 1.50 -21.70 13.63
C LYS A 35 0.30 -22.58 13.27
N GLU A 36 -0.92 -22.12 13.52
CA GLU A 36 -2.12 -22.91 13.21
C GLU A 36 -2.46 -22.80 11.72
N LEU A 37 -2.35 -21.61 11.14
CA LEU A 37 -2.54 -21.42 9.70
C LEU A 37 -1.45 -22.13 8.89
N ALA A 38 -0.20 -22.10 9.35
CA ALA A 38 0.94 -22.76 8.73
C ALA A 38 0.71 -24.26 8.53
N LYS A 39 0.15 -24.94 9.54
CA LYS A 39 -0.19 -26.38 9.47
C LYS A 39 -1.21 -26.68 8.36
N GLU A 40 -2.17 -25.79 8.12
CA GLU A 40 -3.18 -25.97 7.07
C GLU A 40 -2.64 -25.68 5.66
N LEU A 41 -1.54 -24.95 5.58
CA LEU A 41 -0.91 -24.50 4.33
C LEU A 41 0.20 -25.44 3.84
N VAL A 42 0.52 -26.48 4.60
CA VAL A 42 1.47 -27.52 4.23
C VAL A 42 0.75 -28.85 4.06
N PHE A 43 1.07 -29.57 2.99
CA PHE A 43 0.62 -30.94 2.76
C PHE A 43 1.80 -31.74 2.20
N ASP A 44 2.08 -32.91 2.79
CA ASP A 44 3.26 -33.74 2.46
C ASP A 44 4.59 -32.97 2.46
N GLY A 45 4.75 -32.01 3.38
CA GLY A 45 5.97 -31.20 3.50
C GLY A 45 6.08 -30.07 2.48
N GLU A 46 5.15 -29.97 1.53
CA GLU A 46 5.13 -28.93 0.51
C GLU A 46 4.09 -27.84 0.78
N ARG A 47 4.36 -26.62 0.29
CA ARG A 47 3.41 -25.52 0.36
C ARG A 47 2.22 -25.80 -0.56
N ARG A 48 1.02 -25.56 -0.05
CA ARG A 48 -0.22 -25.61 -0.83
C ARG A 48 -0.39 -24.34 -1.68
N GLU A 49 0.49 -24.17 -2.66
CA GLU A 49 0.56 -22.99 -3.54
C GLU A 49 -0.77 -22.64 -4.19
N GLY A 50 -1.59 -23.66 -4.52
CA GLY A 50 -2.92 -23.50 -5.10
C GLY A 50 -3.87 -22.58 -4.31
N ILE A 51 -3.66 -22.42 -2.99
CA ILE A 51 -4.48 -21.54 -2.16
C ILE A 51 -4.17 -20.06 -2.46
N VAL A 52 -2.90 -19.69 -2.48
CA VAL A 52 -2.46 -18.32 -2.77
C VAL A 52 -2.66 -17.99 -4.25
N VAL A 53 -2.38 -18.94 -5.16
CA VAL A 53 -2.67 -18.80 -6.59
C VAL A 53 -4.17 -18.59 -6.82
N GLY A 54 -5.02 -19.40 -6.17
CA GLY A 54 -6.47 -19.26 -6.25
C GLY A 54 -6.97 -17.90 -5.75
N LEU A 55 -6.35 -17.38 -4.68
CA LEU A 55 -6.62 -16.02 -4.18
C LEU A 55 -6.21 -14.96 -5.21
N GLN A 56 -5.02 -15.06 -5.80
CA GLN A 56 -4.56 -14.13 -6.83
C GLN A 56 -5.49 -14.12 -8.05
N THR A 57 -5.95 -15.29 -8.49
CA THR A 57 -6.92 -15.40 -9.59
C THR A 57 -8.23 -14.71 -9.25
N ARG A 58 -8.74 -14.88 -8.02
CA ARG A 58 -9.99 -14.22 -7.57
C ARG A 58 -9.84 -12.69 -7.52
N ILE A 59 -8.70 -12.18 -7.04
CA ILE A 59 -8.39 -10.75 -7.03
C ILE A 59 -8.35 -10.20 -8.47
N LYS A 60 -7.61 -10.87 -9.37
CA LYS A 60 -7.48 -10.44 -10.78
C LYS A 60 -8.80 -10.44 -11.54
N LYS A 61 -9.68 -11.41 -11.24
CA LYS A 61 -11.00 -11.51 -11.89
C LYS A 61 -11.98 -10.45 -11.42
N GLY A 62 -11.70 -9.72 -10.34
CA GLY A 62 -12.53 -8.61 -9.86
C GLY A 62 -13.95 -9.05 -9.49
N GLY A 63 -14.12 -9.62 -8.28
CA GLY A 63 -15.43 -10.04 -7.78
C GLY A 63 -15.65 -9.66 -6.31
N LYS A 64 -16.92 -9.62 -5.88
CA LYS A 64 -17.34 -9.25 -4.50
C LYS A 64 -16.66 -10.05 -3.37
N ALA A 65 -16.05 -11.19 -3.68
CA ALA A 65 -15.39 -12.05 -2.70
C ALA A 65 -14.01 -11.56 -2.23
N VAL A 66 -13.39 -10.61 -2.95
CA VAL A 66 -12.10 -10.00 -2.57
C VAL A 66 -12.17 -8.50 -2.82
N GLU A 67 -13.03 -7.84 -2.05
CA GLU A 67 -13.25 -6.41 -2.13
C GLU A 67 -12.07 -5.66 -1.52
N GLY A 68 -11.65 -4.54 -2.09
CA GLY A 68 -10.63 -3.75 -1.43
C GLY A 68 -9.19 -4.18 -1.71
N ILE A 69 -8.90 -5.21 -2.52
CA ILE A 69 -7.52 -5.66 -2.84
C ILE A 69 -7.28 -5.68 -4.36
N LYS A 70 -6.12 -5.21 -4.80
CA LYS A 70 -5.62 -5.31 -6.18
C LYS A 70 -4.23 -5.96 -6.19
N ILE A 71 -3.82 -6.41 -7.38
CA ILE A 71 -2.45 -6.87 -7.65
C ILE A 71 -1.84 -5.93 -8.70
N ILE A 72 -0.72 -5.31 -8.37
CA ILE A 72 0.08 -4.48 -9.29
C ILE A 72 1.46 -5.11 -9.49
N LYS A 73 2.22 -4.60 -10.48
CA LYS A 73 3.64 -4.94 -10.63
C LYS A 73 4.52 -3.87 -10.00
N ASN A 74 5.54 -4.27 -9.24
CA ASN A 74 6.57 -3.36 -8.75
C ASN A 74 7.63 -3.06 -9.83
N VAL A 75 8.64 -2.25 -9.49
CA VAL A 75 9.77 -1.88 -10.36
C VAL A 75 10.60 -3.08 -10.83
N GLU A 76 10.57 -4.19 -10.08
CA GLU A 76 11.23 -5.45 -10.41
C GLU A 76 10.34 -6.39 -11.25
N GLY A 77 9.12 -5.95 -11.61
CA GLY A 77 8.16 -6.74 -12.36
C GLY A 77 7.41 -7.82 -11.56
N LYS A 78 7.57 -7.86 -10.23
CA LYS A 78 6.93 -8.82 -9.31
C LYS A 78 5.51 -8.38 -8.96
N ASN A 79 4.61 -9.35 -8.75
CA ASN A 79 3.23 -9.10 -8.32
C ASN A 79 3.19 -8.71 -6.84
N VAL A 80 2.54 -7.59 -6.54
CA VAL A 80 2.36 -7.02 -5.19
C VAL A 80 0.87 -6.91 -4.89
N PHE A 81 0.44 -7.44 -3.75
CA PHE A 81 -0.90 -7.23 -3.21
C PHE A 81 -0.99 -5.83 -2.59
N ILE A 82 -2.04 -5.10 -2.90
CA ILE A 82 -2.30 -3.76 -2.37
C ILE A 82 -3.77 -3.62 -1.97
N LEU A 83 -4.07 -2.81 -0.94
CA LEU A 83 -5.44 -2.43 -0.64
C LEU A 83 -5.91 -1.29 -1.57
N THR A 84 -7.00 -1.49 -2.32
CA THR A 84 -7.58 -0.47 -3.22
C THR A 84 -8.12 0.74 -2.48
N ASN A 85 -8.56 0.56 -1.25
CA ASN A 85 -9.06 1.66 -0.42
C ASN A 85 -7.91 2.46 0.22
N ASN A 86 -6.67 1.99 0.06
CA ASN A 86 -5.45 2.57 0.65
C ASN A 86 -4.47 3.15 -0.39
N ASN A 87 -4.95 3.45 -1.61
CA ASN A 87 -4.08 3.97 -2.67
C ASN A 87 -3.68 5.44 -2.46
N LEU A 88 -4.37 6.21 -1.61
CA LEU A 88 -3.91 7.55 -1.26
C LEU A 88 -2.68 7.51 -0.33
N ASN A 89 -2.59 6.56 0.60
CA ASN A 89 -1.40 6.38 1.44
C ASN A 89 -0.19 5.93 0.63
N TYR A 90 -0.38 5.01 -0.32
CA TYR A 90 0.67 4.60 -1.26
C TYR A 90 1.11 5.74 -2.18
N LEU A 91 0.16 6.49 -2.75
CA LEU A 91 0.46 7.67 -3.57
C LEU A 91 1.16 8.76 -2.76
N ALA A 92 0.77 9.00 -1.49
CA ALA A 92 1.44 9.92 -0.58
C ALA A 92 2.87 9.45 -0.27
N GLY A 93 3.06 8.18 0.04
CA GLY A 93 4.40 7.62 0.31
C GLY A 93 5.34 7.71 -0.91
N ILE A 94 4.84 7.41 -2.11
CA ILE A 94 5.60 7.57 -3.36
C ILE A 94 5.87 9.04 -3.67
N SER A 95 4.86 9.89 -3.53
CA SER A 95 4.98 11.33 -3.76
C SER A 95 6.00 11.96 -2.82
N ASN A 96 5.93 11.65 -1.52
CA ASN A 96 6.90 12.12 -0.53
C ASN A 96 8.33 11.62 -0.85
N LYS A 97 8.50 10.35 -1.24
CA LYS A 97 9.82 9.83 -1.64
C LYS A 97 10.44 10.64 -2.78
N TYR A 98 9.71 10.85 -3.88
CA TYR A 98 10.22 11.60 -5.02
C TYR A 98 10.42 13.09 -4.71
N LEU A 99 9.58 13.64 -3.83
CA LEU A 99 9.73 15.00 -3.34
C LEU A 99 11.02 15.17 -2.54
N GLN A 100 11.34 14.26 -1.61
CA GLN A 100 12.61 14.28 -0.88
C GLN A 100 13.82 14.13 -1.81
N GLU A 101 13.73 13.26 -2.82
CA GLU A 101 14.77 13.14 -3.85
C GLU A 101 14.95 14.46 -4.62
N ALA A 102 13.87 15.13 -5.00
CA ALA A 102 13.92 16.40 -5.71
C ALA A 102 14.46 17.56 -4.83
N ILE A 103 14.08 17.61 -3.54
CA ILE A 103 14.62 18.56 -2.56
C ILE A 103 16.11 18.31 -2.29
N SER A 104 16.55 17.04 -2.31
CA SER A 104 17.95 16.66 -2.10
C SER A 104 18.88 17.09 -3.24
N ILE A 105 18.32 17.43 -4.41
CA ILE A 105 19.04 18.10 -5.50
C ILE A 105 19.20 19.57 -5.08
N LYS A 106 20.11 19.78 -4.14
CA LYS A 106 20.70 21.08 -3.90
C LYS A 106 21.45 21.42 -5.18
N LEU A 107 20.94 22.37 -5.96
CA LEU A 107 21.69 23.04 -7.03
C LEU A 107 22.83 23.84 -6.38
N GLU A 108 23.82 23.14 -5.83
CA GLU A 108 25.07 23.72 -5.36
C GLU A 108 25.92 24.02 -6.59
N VAL A 109 25.58 25.12 -7.27
CA VAL A 109 26.45 25.68 -8.29
C VAL A 109 27.35 26.69 -7.61
N GLN A 110 28.49 26.23 -7.10
CA GLN A 110 29.54 27.14 -6.67
C GLN A 110 30.05 27.90 -7.90
N ASP A 111 30.07 29.24 -7.78
CA ASP A 111 30.69 30.18 -8.73
C ASP A 111 30.02 30.37 -10.11
N TYR A 112 28.74 30.01 -10.29
CA TYR A 112 27.99 30.33 -11.53
C TYR A 112 26.97 31.45 -11.32
N ALA A 113 27.16 32.57 -12.02
CA ALA A 113 26.19 33.66 -12.05
C ALA A 113 25.13 33.38 -13.13
N PHE A 114 23.92 32.99 -12.70
CA PHE A 114 22.81 32.73 -13.61
C PHE A 114 22.41 33.99 -14.38
N ASN A 115 22.18 33.84 -15.68
CA ASN A 115 21.51 34.86 -16.48
C ASN A 115 20.00 34.88 -16.18
N LYS A 116 19.27 35.91 -16.64
CA LYS A 116 17.84 36.07 -16.37
C LYS A 116 16.99 34.86 -16.79
N SER A 117 17.34 34.19 -17.89
CA SER A 117 16.60 33.03 -18.39
C SER A 117 16.85 31.80 -17.52
N GLU A 118 18.09 31.59 -17.08
CA GLU A 118 18.45 30.47 -16.20
C GLU A 118 17.86 30.65 -14.80
N GLN A 119 17.95 31.84 -14.23
CA GLN A 119 17.30 32.16 -12.94
C GLN A 119 15.78 31.92 -13.01
N ALA A 120 15.14 32.31 -14.11
CA ALA A 120 13.71 32.06 -14.31
C ALA A 120 13.35 30.56 -14.36
N ILE A 121 14.27 29.68 -14.80
CA ILE A 121 14.08 28.22 -14.78
C ILE A 121 14.21 27.70 -13.35
N ILE A 122 15.21 28.17 -12.60
CA ILE A 122 15.40 27.81 -11.19
C ILE A 122 14.19 28.24 -10.36
N ASP A 123 13.69 29.47 -10.56
CA ASP A 123 12.52 29.97 -9.84
C ASP A 123 11.26 29.15 -10.18
N LYS A 124 11.10 28.70 -11.44
CA LYS A 124 10.01 27.81 -11.85
C LYS A 124 10.12 26.44 -11.19
N TYR A 125 11.33 25.90 -11.11
CA TYR A 125 11.60 24.63 -10.44
C TYR A 125 11.27 24.70 -8.94
N GLY A 126 11.70 25.78 -8.26
CA GLY A 126 11.37 26.02 -6.85
C GLY A 126 9.85 26.09 -6.60
N LYS A 127 9.11 26.83 -7.44
CA LYS A 127 7.64 26.89 -7.34
C LYS A 127 6.96 25.54 -7.57
N ALA A 128 7.47 24.73 -8.50
CA ALA A 128 6.93 23.40 -8.75
C ALA A 128 7.17 22.46 -7.55
N LEU A 129 8.31 22.59 -6.87
CA LEU A 129 8.59 21.86 -5.63
C LEU A 129 7.61 22.25 -4.51
N GLU A 130 7.40 23.55 -4.27
CA GLU A 130 6.45 24.04 -3.27
C GLU A 130 5.02 23.54 -3.54
N GLU A 131 4.61 23.51 -4.81
CA GLU A 131 3.28 23.01 -5.18
C GLU A 131 3.16 21.48 -4.97
N LEU A 132 4.21 20.72 -5.27
CA LEU A 132 4.29 19.30 -4.98
C LEU A 132 4.26 19.01 -3.47
N GLU A 133 4.98 19.78 -2.65
CA GLU A 133 4.93 19.69 -1.19
C GLU A 133 3.50 19.89 -0.67
N ARG A 134 2.83 20.95 -1.14
CA ARG A 134 1.46 21.25 -0.74
C ARG A 134 0.51 20.10 -1.11
N LEU A 135 0.57 19.65 -2.36
CA LEU A 135 -0.27 18.56 -2.86
C LEU A 135 -0.02 17.26 -2.09
N ASN A 136 1.24 16.95 -1.76
CA ASN A 136 1.58 15.79 -0.95
C ASN A 136 0.97 15.87 0.46
N SER A 137 1.10 17.01 1.13
CA SER A 137 0.49 17.24 2.46
C SER A 137 -1.04 17.11 2.41
N ASP A 138 -1.69 17.63 1.36
CA ASP A 138 -3.14 17.49 1.21
C ASP A 138 -3.54 16.03 0.97
N LEU A 139 -2.71 15.29 0.23
CA LEU A 139 -2.90 13.86 0.00
C LEU A 139 -2.83 13.06 1.32
N GLU A 140 -1.81 13.34 2.14
CA GLU A 140 -1.62 12.74 3.47
C GLU A 140 -2.81 13.02 4.38
N LYS A 141 -3.27 14.30 4.47
CA LYS A 141 -4.45 14.67 5.26
C LYS A 141 -5.72 13.95 4.83
N ILE A 142 -5.91 13.75 3.53
CA ILE A 142 -7.06 12.99 3.00
C ILE A 142 -6.92 11.52 3.38
N ALA A 143 -5.72 10.97 3.28
CA ALA A 143 -5.44 9.58 3.61
C ALA A 143 -5.67 9.30 5.10
N ASP A 144 -5.24 10.19 5.99
CA ASP A 144 -5.49 10.12 7.44
C ASP A 144 -6.99 10.14 7.75
N LYS A 145 -7.74 11.07 7.14
CA LYS A 145 -9.20 11.16 7.30
C LYS A 145 -9.92 9.90 6.84
N ILE A 146 -9.42 9.23 5.80
CA ILE A 146 -9.98 7.97 5.31
C ILE A 146 -9.71 6.87 6.34
N SER A 147 -8.47 6.76 6.83
CA SER A 147 -8.09 5.79 7.86
C SER A 147 -8.92 5.93 9.14
N GLU A 148 -9.13 7.15 9.64
CA GLU A 148 -9.96 7.42 10.81
C GLU A 148 -11.43 7.02 10.62
N LYS A 149 -12.00 7.28 9.44
CA LYS A 149 -13.38 6.89 9.11
C LYS A 149 -13.53 5.37 9.07
N ILE A 150 -12.53 4.65 8.57
CA ILE A 150 -12.54 3.18 8.51
C ILE A 150 -12.55 2.60 9.93
N ILE A 151 -11.66 3.06 10.81
CA ILE A 151 -11.59 2.62 12.21
C ILE A 151 -12.94 2.82 12.92
N LYS A 152 -13.59 3.98 12.72
CA LYS A 152 -14.92 4.24 13.29
C LYS A 152 -16.00 3.30 12.74
N THR A 153 -15.94 2.97 11.44
CA THR A 153 -16.94 2.12 10.80
C THR A 153 -16.81 0.65 11.22
N ASP A 154 -15.59 0.17 11.38
CA ASP A 154 -15.34 -1.21 11.85
C ASP A 154 -15.69 -1.40 13.32
N ASN A 155 -15.45 -0.39 14.17
CA ASN A 155 -15.88 -0.40 15.56
C ASN A 155 -17.42 -0.47 15.68
N LEU A 156 -18.14 0.31 14.86
CA LEU A 156 -19.61 0.31 14.82
C LEU A 156 -20.21 -1.03 14.34
N LYS A 157 -19.56 -1.74 13.41
CA LYS A 157 -19.99 -3.08 12.98
C LYS A 157 -19.76 -4.13 14.07
N ASN A 158 -18.65 -4.06 14.78
CA ASN A 158 -18.33 -5.00 15.86
C ASN A 158 -19.23 -4.83 17.09
N GLU A 159 -19.72 -3.61 17.37
CA GLU A 159 -20.70 -3.37 18.43
C GLU A 159 -22.08 -3.94 18.09
N LYS A 160 -22.59 -3.71 16.87
CA LYS A 160 -23.89 -4.29 16.45
C LYS A 160 -23.92 -5.82 16.46
N THR A 161 -22.78 -6.46 16.20
CA THR A 161 -22.69 -7.93 16.21
C THR A 161 -22.63 -8.52 17.63
N LYS A 162 -22.36 -7.70 18.65
CA LYS A 162 -22.38 -8.10 20.06
C LYS A 162 -23.77 -7.94 20.71
N GLU A 163 -24.60 -7.04 20.22
CA GLU A 163 -25.97 -6.83 20.73
C GLU A 163 -26.98 -7.87 20.19
N GLU A 164 -26.65 -8.59 19.11
CA GLU A 164 -27.52 -9.63 18.51
C GLU A 164 -27.19 -11.07 18.97
N LYS A 165 -26.40 -11.25 20.04
CA LYS A 165 -26.09 -12.56 20.66
C LYS A 165 -26.51 -12.61 22.11
#